data_AF-A0AAW2S7L5-F1
#
_entry.id   AF-A0AAW2S7L5-F1
#
_cell.length_a   1.000
_cell.length_b   1.000
_cell.length_c   1.000
_cell.angle_alpha   90.00
_cell.angle_beta   90.00
_cell.angle_gamma   90.00
#
_symmetry.space_group_name_H-M   'P 1'
#
loop_
_entity.id
_entity.type
_entity.pdbx_description
1 polymer ?
#
loop_
_entity_poly.entity_id
_entity_poly.type
_entity_poly.pdbx_seq_one_letter_code
_entity_poly.pdbx_strand_id
1 'polypeptide(L)'
;MARSMLQEKHLPKAFWAEAVYTAVYLLNRCPTKAVQNMTPIEAWSGKKPSAKHLRVFDSICNVHIPTEKRHKLEEKTEKGSSSATAHKSKGYRIYNLKTQETNYQ
;
A
#
# COMPACT_ATOMS: atom_id res chain seq x y z
N MET A 1 10.26 11.45 -1.92
CA MET A 1 8.97 10.82 -1.55
C MET A 1 9.10 9.84 -0.39
N ALA A 2 9.81 8.72 -0.51
CA ALA A 2 9.83 7.68 0.54
C ALA A 2 10.14 8.20 1.97
N ARG A 3 11.19 9.02 2.14
CA ARG A 3 11.53 9.63 3.44
C ARG A 3 10.39 10.47 4.01
N SER A 4 9.77 11.31 3.19
CA SER A 4 8.65 12.17 3.59
C SER A 4 7.43 11.34 3.98
N MET A 5 7.13 10.26 3.26
CA MET A 5 6.01 9.36 3.57
C MET A 5 6.17 8.68 4.93
N LEU A 6 7.39 8.23 5.27
CA LEU A 6 7.68 7.66 6.60
C LEU A 6 7.54 8.70 7.72
N GLN A 7 8.02 9.93 7.48
CA GLN A 7 7.95 11.01 8.46
C GLN A 7 6.51 11.48 8.69
N GLU A 8 5.73 11.66 7.62
CA GLU A 8 4.32 12.09 7.68
C GLU A 8 3.44 11.09 8.45
N LYS A 9 3.75 9.81 8.36
CA LYS A 9 3.00 8.73 9.02
C LYS A 9 3.62 8.27 10.32
N HIS A 10 4.72 8.90 10.75
CA HIS A 10 5.45 8.52 11.96
C HIS A 10 5.83 7.03 12.01
N LEU A 11 6.14 6.45 10.85
CA LEU A 11 6.46 5.03 10.73
C LEU A 11 7.92 4.72 11.10
N PRO A 12 8.18 3.55 11.72
CA PRO A 12 9.53 3.06 11.92
C PRO A 12 10.31 2.93 10.61
N LYS A 13 11.63 3.07 10.67
CA LYS A 13 12.52 2.86 9.51
C LYS A 13 12.42 1.47 8.92
N ALA A 14 11.90 0.47 9.65
CA ALA A 14 11.66 -0.88 9.15
C ALA A 14 10.76 -0.91 7.89
N PHE A 15 9.88 0.08 7.71
CA PHE A 15 8.96 0.21 6.56
C PHE A 15 9.60 0.88 5.33
N TRP A 16 10.92 1.06 5.33
CA TRP A 16 11.60 1.76 4.24
C TRP A 16 11.36 1.09 2.88
N ALA A 17 11.27 -0.25 2.83
CA ALA A 17 11.07 -0.99 1.60
C ALA A 17 9.68 -0.69 1.00
N GLU A 18 8.64 -0.68 1.82
CA GLU A 18 7.26 -0.35 1.43
C GLU A 18 7.13 1.11 0.99
N ALA A 19 7.79 2.02 1.70
CA ALA A 19 7.80 3.44 1.36
C ALA A 19 8.52 3.70 0.02
N VAL A 20 9.67 3.06 -0.21
CA VAL A 20 10.40 3.15 -1.48
C VAL A 20 9.60 2.54 -2.62
N TYR A 21 9.02 1.35 -2.42
CA TYR A 21 8.19 0.69 -3.41
C TYR A 21 7.00 1.57 -3.82
N THR A 22 6.28 2.12 -2.84
CA THR A 22 5.15 3.04 -3.12
C THR A 22 5.62 4.28 -3.86
N ALA A 23 6.74 4.89 -3.45
CA ALA A 23 7.28 6.08 -4.11
C ALA A 23 7.61 5.80 -5.58
N VAL A 24 8.30 4.70 -5.88
CA VAL A 24 8.63 4.31 -7.27
C VAL A 24 7.36 4.00 -8.06
N TYR A 25 6.39 3.32 -7.44
CA TYR A 25 5.11 3.01 -8.08
C TYR A 25 4.35 4.26 -8.52
N LEU A 26 4.32 5.29 -7.66
CA LEU A 26 3.72 6.59 -7.93
C LEU A 26 4.50 7.36 -8.99
N LEU A 27 5.84 7.42 -8.90
CA LEU A 27 6.69 8.09 -9.91
C LEU A 27 6.43 7.55 -11.32
N ASN A 28 6.29 6.23 -11.46
CA ASN A 28 6.03 5.62 -12.76
C ASN A 28 4.64 5.95 -13.32
N ARG A 29 3.70 6.44 -12.51
CA ARG A 29 2.32 6.79 -12.88
C ARG A 29 2.02 8.28 -12.79
N CYS A 30 2.99 9.10 -12.40
CA CYS A 30 2.87 10.54 -12.44
C CYS A 30 3.43 11.07 -13.77
N PRO A 31 2.86 12.15 -14.32
CA PRO A 31 3.48 12.87 -15.42
C PRO A 31 4.87 13.34 -15.02
N THR A 32 5.84 13.27 -15.94
CA THR A 32 7.20 13.75 -15.71
C THR A 32 7.64 14.65 -16.86
N LYS A 33 8.59 15.56 -16.60
CA LYS A 33 9.15 16.41 -17.67
C LYS A 33 9.88 15.61 -18.75
N ALA A 34 10.41 14.44 -18.39
CA ALA A 34 11.16 13.58 -19.31
C ALA A 34 10.26 12.91 -20.36
N VAL A 35 8.97 12.76 -20.07
CA VAL A 35 8.03 12.06 -20.95
C VAL A 35 6.81 12.96 -21.19
N GLN A 36 6.75 13.54 -22.38
CA GLN A 36 5.71 14.52 -22.70
C GLN A 36 4.33 13.87 -22.82
N ASN A 37 3.33 14.46 -22.15
CA ASN A 37 1.92 14.09 -22.22
C ASN A 37 1.57 12.63 -21.84
N MET A 38 2.50 11.91 -21.22
CA MET A 38 2.29 10.53 -20.78
C MET A 38 3.07 10.22 -19.51
N THR A 39 2.68 9.15 -18.83
CA THR A 39 3.42 8.65 -17.65
C THR A 39 4.58 7.73 -18.08
N PRO A 40 5.63 7.56 -17.27
CA PRO A 40 6.70 6.61 -17.60
C PRO A 40 6.20 5.19 -17.86
N ILE A 41 5.18 4.73 -17.12
CA ILE A 41 4.58 3.42 -17.36
C ILE A 41 3.77 3.37 -18.66
N GLU A 42 3.10 4.47 -19.05
CA GLU A 42 2.46 4.58 -20.36
C GLU A 42 3.48 4.45 -21.49
N ALA A 43 4.58 5.21 -21.40
CA ALA A 43 5.63 5.18 -22.42
C ALA A 43 6.27 3.79 -22.56
N TRP A 44 6.48 3.10 -21.44
CA TRP A 44 7.10 1.77 -21.44
C TRP A 44 6.14 0.66 -21.87
N SER A 45 4.88 0.69 -21.42
CA SER A 45 3.93 -0.41 -21.64
C SER A 45 2.95 -0.19 -22.78
N GLY A 46 2.86 1.03 -23.32
CA GLY A 46 1.83 1.45 -24.27
C GLY A 46 0.42 1.53 -23.68
N LYS A 47 0.24 1.29 -22.37
CA LYS A 47 -1.07 1.24 -21.71
C LYS A 47 -1.20 2.33 -20.66
N LYS A 48 -2.35 3.03 -20.69
CA LYS A 48 -2.69 4.03 -19.67
C LYS A 48 -2.96 3.34 -18.31
N PRO A 49 -2.20 3.65 -17.24
CA PRO A 49 -2.43 3.11 -15.93
C PRO A 49 -3.75 3.64 -15.37
N SER A 50 -4.47 2.77 -14.67
CA SER A 50 -5.54 3.20 -13.77
C SER A 50 -4.92 3.74 -12.48
N ALA A 51 -5.56 4.75 -11.90
CA ALA A 51 -5.27 5.24 -10.55
C ALA A 51 -6.36 4.83 -9.52
N LYS A 52 -7.41 4.11 -9.94
CA LYS A 52 -8.58 3.80 -9.10
C LYS A 52 -8.26 2.96 -7.86
N HIS A 53 -7.20 2.17 -7.93
CA HIS A 53 -6.74 1.28 -6.86
C HIS A 53 -5.70 1.94 -5.94
N LEU A 54 -5.29 3.19 -6.20
CA LEU A 54 -4.40 3.90 -5.30
C LEU A 54 -5.11 4.18 -3.98
N ARG A 55 -4.37 4.02 -2.89
CA ARG A 55 -4.79 4.32 -1.53
C ARG A 55 -3.71 5.18 -0.86
N VAL A 56 -4.12 5.90 0.18
CA VAL A 56 -3.17 6.66 1.01
C VAL A 56 -2.22 5.66 1.66
N PHE A 57 -0.92 5.96 1.59
CA PHE A 57 0.11 5.15 2.23
C PHE A 57 -0.11 5.13 3.74
N ASP A 58 -0.02 3.95 4.33
CA ASP A 58 -0.19 3.75 5.76
C ASP A 58 -1.60 4.14 6.27
N SER A 59 -2.63 3.93 5.45
CA SER A 59 -4.00 4.15 5.93
C SER A 59 -4.41 3.05 6.90
N ILE A 60 -4.95 3.46 8.05
CA ILE A 60 -5.55 2.55 9.02
C ILE A 60 -6.70 1.81 8.33
N CYS A 61 -6.65 0.48 8.37
CA CYS A 61 -7.64 -0.40 7.79
C CYS A 61 -8.07 -1.45 8.82
N ASN A 62 -9.33 -1.85 8.75
CA ASN A 62 -9.85 -2.95 9.57
C ASN A 62 -9.74 -4.24 8.76
N VAL A 63 -8.95 -5.18 9.27
CA VAL A 63 -8.67 -6.49 8.69
C VAL A 63 -9.68 -7.49 9.22
N HIS A 64 -10.39 -8.20 8.36
CA HIS A 64 -11.35 -9.19 8.82
C HIS A 64 -10.64 -10.43 9.39
N ILE A 65 -11.02 -10.87 10.60
CA ILE A 65 -10.50 -12.11 11.19
C ILE A 65 -11.39 -13.29 10.75
N PRO A 66 -10.84 -14.30 10.05
CA PRO A 66 -11.59 -15.48 9.62
C PRO A 66 -12.27 -16.19 10.79
N THR A 67 -13.41 -16.82 10.52
CA THR A 67 -14.17 -17.58 11.52
C THR A 67 -13.37 -18.71 12.16
N GLU A 68 -12.41 -19.33 11.46
CA GLU A 68 -11.60 -20.40 12.05
C GLU A 68 -10.61 -19.88 13.11
N LYS A 69 -10.29 -18.59 13.09
CA LYS A 69 -9.32 -17.95 13.99
C LYS A 69 -9.98 -17.22 15.17
N ARG A 70 -11.30 -17.36 15.36
CA ARG A 70 -12.04 -16.64 16.41
C ARG A 70 -13.06 -17.52 17.13
N HIS A 71 -13.19 -17.34 18.44
CA HIS A 71 -14.21 -17.98 19.25
C HIS A 71 -15.51 -17.14 19.32
N LYS A 72 -16.57 -17.73 19.89
CA LYS A 72 -17.87 -17.06 20.02
C LYS A 72 -17.72 -15.79 20.88
N LEU A 73 -18.18 -14.66 20.34
CA LEU A 73 -18.10 -13.30 20.93
C LEU A 73 -16.74 -12.58 20.84
N GLU A 74 -15.75 -13.13 20.14
CA GLU A 74 -14.48 -12.42 19.90
C GLU A 74 -14.60 -11.33 18.82
N GLU A 75 -13.65 -10.38 18.86
CA GLU A 75 -13.54 -9.27 17.92
C GLU A 75 -13.45 -9.80 16.47
N LYS A 76 -14.21 -9.21 15.54
CA LYS A 76 -14.28 -9.68 14.14
C LYS A 76 -13.27 -9.01 13.22
N THR A 77 -12.57 -8.02 13.73
CA THR A 77 -11.69 -7.14 12.95
C THR A 77 -10.48 -6.73 13.76
N GLU A 78 -9.32 -6.70 13.12
CA GLU A 78 -8.10 -6.14 13.69
C GLU A 78 -7.70 -4.87 12.95
N LYS A 79 -7.20 -3.87 13.69
CA LYS A 79 -6.63 -2.67 13.07
C LYS A 79 -5.25 -3.00 12.51
N GLY A 80 -5.08 -2.75 11.22
CA GLY A 80 -3.80 -2.82 10.55
C GLY A 80 -3.51 -1.53 9.79
N SER A 81 -2.26 -1.40 9.36
CA SER A 81 -1.89 -0.36 8.41
C SER A 81 -1.64 -0.93 7.02
N SER A 82 -2.21 -0.29 6.02
CA SER A 82 -2.17 -0.77 4.64
C SER A 82 -1.02 -0.16 3.85
N SER A 83 -0.37 -0.98 3.04
CA SER A 83 0.46 -0.47 1.95
C SER A 83 -0.43 0.21 0.90
N ALA A 84 0.04 1.32 0.34
CA ALA A 84 -0.66 2.07 -0.71
C ALA A 84 -0.86 1.29 -2.02
N THR A 85 -0.28 0.09 -2.15
CA THR A 85 -0.27 -0.67 -3.39
C THR A 85 -0.54 -2.16 -3.18
N ALA A 86 -1.52 -2.68 -3.94
CA ALA A 86 -1.76 -4.10 -4.12
C ALA A 86 -0.92 -4.60 -5.30
N HIS A 87 0.03 -5.51 -5.07
CA HIS A 87 0.81 -6.12 -6.15
C HIS A 87 0.05 -7.34 -6.70
N LYS A 88 -0.72 -7.13 -7.78
CA LYS A 88 -1.26 -8.19 -8.66
C LYS A 88 -2.40 -9.07 -8.13
N SER A 89 -2.75 -9.04 -6.85
CA SER A 89 -3.96 -9.71 -6.33
C SER A 89 -5.06 -8.68 -6.03
N LYS A 90 -6.30 -9.15 -5.81
CA LYS A 90 -7.39 -8.32 -5.25
C LYS A 90 -7.10 -7.84 -3.82
N GLY A 91 -5.94 -8.20 -3.27
CA GLY A 91 -5.61 -8.00 -1.89
C GLY A 91 -4.51 -6.99 -1.61
N TYR A 92 -4.59 -6.36 -0.45
CA TYR A 92 -3.62 -5.44 0.09
C TYR A 92 -2.70 -6.16 1.07
N ARG A 93 -1.43 -5.74 1.08
CA ARG A 93 -0.49 -6.10 2.13
C ARG A 93 -0.78 -5.22 3.34
N ILE A 94 -1.16 -5.83 4.45
CA ILE A 94 -1.55 -5.15 5.68
C ILE A 94 -0.58 -5.53 6.78
N TYR A 95 0.02 -4.51 7.39
CA TYR A 95 0.85 -4.65 8.57
C TYR A 95 -0.01 -4.58 9.83
N ASN A 96 0.04 -5.61 10.66
CA ASN A 96 -0.67 -5.61 11.93
C ASN A 96 0.12 -4.78 12.95
N LEU A 97 -0.50 -3.71 13.45
CA LEU A 97 0.14 -2.83 14.43
C LEU A 97 0.33 -3.50 15.81
N LYS A 98 -0.47 -4.54 16.12
CA LYS A 98 -0.37 -5.30 17.37
C LYS A 98 0.68 -6.40 17.31
N THR A 99 0.67 -7.21 16.25
CA THR A 99 1.54 -8.40 16.16
C THR A 99 2.86 -8.15 15.44
N GLN A 100 3.01 -7.00 14.76
CA GLN A 100 4.15 -6.69 13.88
C GLN A 100 4.30 -7.65 12.70
N GLU A 101 3.27 -8.44 12.41
CA GLU A 101 3.25 -9.38 11.30
C GLU A 101 2.59 -8.76 10.06
N THR A 102 3.03 -9.21 8.89
CA THR A 102 2.40 -8.81 7.64
C THR A 102 1.42 -9.86 7.15
N ASN A 103 0.16 -9.48 7.00
CA ASN A 103 -0.89 -10.31 6.43
C ASN A 103 -1.28 -9.84 5.02
N TYR A 104 -1.75 -10.77 4.19
CA TYR A 104 -2.35 -10.48 2.89
C TYR A 104 -3.88 -10.64 3.02
N GLN A 105 -4.64 -9.63 2.61
CA GLN A 105 -6.11 -9.73 2.46
C GLN A 105 -6.49 -9.32 1.06
#